data_AF-A0A182IRV4-F1
#
_entry.id   AF-A0A182IRV4-F1
#
_cell.length_a   1.000
_cell.length_b   1.000
_cell.length_c   1.000
_cell.angle_alpha   90.00
_cell.angle_beta   90.00
_cell.angle_gamma   90.00
#
_symmetry.space_group_name_H-M   'P 1'
#
loop_
_entity.id
_entity.type
_entity.pdbx_description
1 polymer ?
#
loop_
_entity_poly.entity_id
_entity_poly.type
_entity_poly.pdbx_seq_one_letter_code
_entity_poly.pdbx_strand_id
1 'polypeptide(L)'
;QIVKEGEFPTPCNADNDTIAPTGAYVCNSSDSTCIEQWEGPNFGITSFDNIGFAMLTVFQCITMEGWTAILYWTNDALGSTFNWIYFVPLIVLGSFFMLNLVLGVLSGEFAKEREKVENRQEFLKLRRQQQLEKELNGYVEWICKAEEVILAEERTTEEERLHIME
;
A
#
# COMPACT_ATOMS: atom_id res chain seq x y z
N GLN A 1 2.00 -43.78 11.21
CA GLN A 1 1.51 -42.42 11.57
C GLN A 1 2.67 -41.46 11.34
N ILE A 2 2.43 -40.26 10.80
CA ILE A 2 3.50 -39.28 10.56
C ILE A 2 3.96 -38.73 11.91
N VAL A 3 5.25 -38.85 12.19
CA VAL A 3 5.88 -38.25 13.37
C VAL A 3 6.04 -36.75 13.10
N LYS A 4 5.60 -35.92 14.05
CA LYS A 4 5.68 -34.46 13.94
C LYS A 4 6.84 -33.94 14.77
N GLU A 5 7.53 -32.93 14.25
CA GLU A 5 8.51 -32.17 15.00
C GLU A 5 7.86 -30.87 15.49
N GLY A 6 7.52 -30.81 16.78
CA GLY A 6 6.70 -29.72 17.32
C GLY A 6 5.23 -29.80 16.88
N GLU A 7 4.67 -28.69 16.38
CA GLU A 7 3.24 -28.60 16.04
C GLU A 7 2.91 -29.13 14.63
N PHE A 8 3.87 -29.09 13.69
CA PHE A 8 3.65 -29.37 12.27
C PHE A 8 4.53 -30.53 11.77
N PRO A 9 4.04 -31.33 10.80
CA PRO A 9 4.88 -32.31 10.10
C PRO A 9 5.92 -31.59 9.23
N THR A 10 7.15 -32.11 9.22
CA THR A 10 8.29 -31.57 8.48
C THR A 10 8.80 -32.57 7.43
N PRO A 11 9.39 -32.10 6.32
CA PRO A 11 10.02 -32.99 5.34
C PRO A 11 11.22 -33.73 5.94
N CYS A 12 11.51 -34.91 5.40
CA CYS A 12 12.73 -35.66 5.68
C CYS A 12 13.47 -35.98 4.37
N ASN A 13 14.79 -36.13 4.44
CA ASN A 13 15.61 -36.49 3.30
C ASN A 13 16.08 -37.96 3.35
N ALA A 14 16.64 -38.39 4.49
CA ALA A 14 17.19 -39.74 4.64
C ALA A 14 17.10 -40.24 6.09
N ASP A 15 17.33 -41.54 6.28
CA ASP A 15 17.42 -42.18 7.60
C ASP A 15 18.85 -42.27 8.14
N ASN A 16 19.84 -41.87 7.33
CA ASN A 16 21.25 -41.97 7.65
C ASN A 16 21.99 -40.68 7.30
N ASP A 17 22.68 -40.12 8.29
CA ASP A 17 23.39 -38.85 8.21
C ASP A 17 24.52 -38.87 7.17
N THR A 18 25.10 -40.04 6.87
CA THR A 18 26.15 -40.15 5.86
C THR A 18 25.66 -39.96 4.42
N ILE A 19 24.35 -40.07 4.18
CA ILE A 19 23.73 -39.98 2.85
C ILE A 19 23.10 -38.60 2.65
N ALA A 20 22.65 -37.98 3.73
CA ALA A 20 21.93 -36.71 3.69
C ALA A 20 22.84 -35.55 3.26
N PRO A 21 22.35 -34.63 2.41
CA PRO A 21 23.01 -33.36 2.17
C PRO A 21 23.16 -32.54 3.46
N THR A 22 24.21 -31.73 3.56
CA THR A 22 24.44 -30.89 4.74
C THR A 22 23.24 -29.95 5.00
N GLY A 23 22.70 -30.04 6.22
CA GLY A 23 21.55 -29.25 6.67
C GLY A 23 20.19 -29.79 6.24
N ALA A 24 20.12 -30.98 5.65
CA ALA A 24 18.87 -31.71 5.43
C ALA A 24 18.45 -32.45 6.70
N TYR A 25 17.15 -32.72 6.84
CA TYR A 25 16.62 -33.39 8.01
C TYR A 25 16.77 -34.91 7.88
N VAL A 26 17.34 -35.51 8.93
CA VAL A 26 17.61 -36.95 9.03
C VAL A 26 16.74 -37.54 10.13
N CYS A 27 15.95 -38.55 9.78
CA CYS A 27 15.10 -39.24 10.75
C CYS A 27 15.95 -40.06 11.74
N ASN A 28 15.55 -40.07 13.00
CA ASN A 28 16.14 -40.98 13.99
C ASN A 28 15.65 -42.41 13.72
N SER A 29 16.57 -43.31 13.37
CA SER A 29 16.26 -44.68 12.98
C SER A 29 15.57 -45.51 14.09
N SER A 30 15.59 -45.08 15.36
CA SER A 30 14.84 -45.73 16.44
C SER A 30 13.37 -45.36 16.50
N ASP A 31 13.01 -44.17 16.00
CA ASP A 31 11.71 -43.55 16.24
C ASP A 31 10.90 -43.36 14.94
N SER A 32 11.58 -43.10 13.82
CA SER A 32 10.95 -42.83 12.53
C SER A 32 11.79 -43.34 11.37
N THR A 33 11.13 -43.53 10.23
CA THR A 33 11.75 -43.89 8.95
C THR A 33 11.18 -42.96 7.90
N CYS A 34 12.04 -42.41 7.05
CA CYS A 34 11.67 -41.49 5.99
C CYS A 34 10.99 -42.26 4.85
N ILE A 35 9.76 -41.85 4.52
CA ILE A 35 8.95 -42.48 3.47
C ILE A 35 8.32 -41.40 2.57
N GLU A 36 8.23 -41.68 1.27
CA GLU A 36 7.71 -40.74 0.26
C GLU A 36 6.16 -40.70 0.19
N GLN A 37 5.46 -41.05 1.28
CA GLN A 37 3.98 -41.15 1.30
C GLN A 37 3.29 -39.87 1.82
N TRP A 38 4.05 -38.81 2.10
CA TRP A 38 3.50 -37.57 2.60
C TRP A 38 3.12 -36.63 1.46
N GLU A 39 1.90 -36.10 1.50
CA GLU A 39 1.38 -35.13 0.53
C GLU A 39 2.16 -33.79 0.54
N GLY A 40 2.86 -33.48 1.63
CA GLY A 40 3.69 -32.30 1.78
C GLY A 40 3.13 -31.26 2.76
N PRO A 41 3.84 -30.14 2.97
CA PRO A 41 3.45 -29.13 3.94
C PRO A 41 2.14 -28.43 3.54
N ASN A 42 1.37 -27.98 4.53
CA ASN A 42 0.05 -27.35 4.35
C ASN A 42 -0.91 -28.15 3.44
N PHE A 43 -1.01 -29.47 3.65
CA PHE A 43 -1.88 -30.35 2.85
C PHE A 43 -1.53 -30.33 1.35
N GLY A 44 -0.23 -30.29 1.01
CA GLY A 44 0.26 -30.28 -0.37
C GLY A 44 0.17 -28.94 -1.11
N ILE A 45 -0.37 -27.90 -0.47
CA ILE A 45 -0.53 -26.57 -1.11
C ILE A 45 0.83 -25.89 -1.33
N THR A 46 1.71 -25.93 -0.32
CA THR A 46 3.05 -25.35 -0.41
C THR A 46 4.00 -26.37 -1.02
N SER A 47 4.02 -26.40 -2.35
CA SER A 47 4.81 -27.33 -3.16
C SER A 47 5.40 -26.66 -4.40
N PHE A 48 6.47 -27.24 -4.95
CA PHE A 48 7.13 -26.79 -6.18
C PHE A 48 6.93 -27.77 -7.35
N ASP A 49 6.02 -28.74 -7.20
CA ASP A 49 5.81 -29.83 -8.17
C ASP A 49 5.13 -29.37 -9.46
N ASN A 50 4.30 -28.33 -9.36
CA ASN A 50 3.53 -27.76 -10.47
C ASN A 50 3.72 -26.24 -10.53
N ILE A 51 3.68 -25.68 -11.74
CA ILE A 51 3.87 -24.23 -11.93
C ILE A 51 2.83 -23.39 -11.14
N GLY A 52 1.59 -23.86 -11.02
CA GLY A 52 0.54 -23.17 -10.28
C GLY A 52 0.84 -23.08 -8.78
N PHE A 53 1.18 -24.20 -8.14
CA PHE A 53 1.53 -24.23 -6.72
C PHE A 53 2.86 -23.53 -6.44
N ALA A 54 3.83 -23.63 -7.35
CA ALA A 54 5.08 -22.89 -7.26
C ALA A 54 4.83 -21.37 -7.29
N MET A 55 3.96 -20.88 -8.17
CA MET A 55 3.58 -19.45 -8.20
C MET A 55 2.90 -19.00 -6.91
N LEU A 56 1.99 -19.80 -6.34
CA LEU A 56 1.34 -19.50 -5.06
C LEU A 56 2.36 -19.44 -3.91
N THR A 57 3.26 -20.42 -3.84
CA THR A 57 4.31 -20.51 -2.82
C THR A 57 5.28 -19.32 -2.94
N VAL A 58 5.68 -18.94 -4.15
CA VAL A 58 6.51 -17.75 -4.39
C VAL A 58 5.77 -16.47 -4.03
N PHE A 59 4.49 -16.35 -4.37
CA PHE A 59 3.67 -15.21 -3.99
C PHE A 59 3.61 -15.06 -2.45
N GLN A 60 3.37 -16.15 -1.72
CA GLN A 60 3.40 -16.17 -0.27
C GLN A 60 4.78 -15.78 0.29
N CYS A 61 5.86 -16.20 -0.34
CA CYS A 61 7.21 -15.79 0.07
C CYS A 61 7.40 -14.27 -0.10
N ILE A 62 6.95 -13.73 -1.22
CA ILE A 62 7.08 -12.30 -1.55
C ILE A 62 6.28 -11.41 -0.60
N THR A 63 5.13 -11.86 -0.09
CA THR A 63 4.33 -11.12 0.90
C THR A 63 4.96 -11.09 2.29
N MET A 64 6.13 -11.72 2.49
CA MET A 64 6.84 -11.83 3.76
C MET A 64 6.06 -12.57 4.86
N GLU A 65 5.07 -13.40 4.49
CA GLU A 65 4.28 -14.18 5.45
C GLU A 65 4.63 -15.67 5.36
N GLY A 66 5.07 -16.28 6.47
CA GLY A 66 5.34 -17.72 6.52
C GLY A 66 6.50 -18.20 5.63
N TRP A 67 7.26 -17.29 5.01
CA TRP A 67 8.37 -17.61 4.10
C TRP A 67 9.53 -18.34 4.80
N THR A 68 9.74 -18.09 6.09
CA THR A 68 10.78 -18.76 6.88
C THR A 68 10.48 -20.25 7.06
N ALA A 69 9.20 -20.62 7.25
CA ALA A 69 8.79 -22.00 7.33
C ALA A 69 9.04 -22.73 6.00
N ILE A 70 8.73 -22.08 4.88
CA ILE A 70 8.98 -22.62 3.53
C ILE A 70 10.50 -22.82 3.29
N LEU A 71 11.32 -21.85 3.71
CA LEU A 71 12.78 -21.97 3.67
C LEU A 71 13.26 -23.18 4.48
N TYR A 72 12.77 -23.35 5.71
CA TYR A 72 13.17 -24.47 6.56
C TYR A 72 12.73 -25.81 5.99
N TRP A 73 11.49 -25.94 5.52
CA TRP A 73 11.03 -27.16 4.85
C TRP A 73 11.88 -27.49 3.61
N THR A 74 12.30 -26.48 2.85
CA THR A 74 13.16 -26.71 1.68
C THR A 74 14.58 -27.13 2.11
N ASN A 75 15.09 -26.59 3.21
CA ASN A 75 16.37 -27.02 3.79
C ASN A 75 16.28 -28.46 4.28
N ASP A 76 15.22 -28.81 5.01
CA ASP A 76 15.01 -30.15 5.55
C ASP A 76 14.90 -31.19 4.43
N ALA A 77 14.29 -30.82 3.28
CA ALA A 77 14.12 -31.69 2.12
C ALA A 77 15.39 -31.81 1.24
N LEU A 78 16.14 -30.74 0.99
CA LEU A 78 17.21 -30.68 -0.02
C LEU A 78 18.61 -30.35 0.52
N GLY A 79 18.70 -29.86 1.75
CA GLY A 79 19.91 -29.32 2.38
C GLY A 79 20.06 -27.80 2.26
N SER A 80 20.82 -27.20 3.18
CA SER A 80 20.91 -25.73 3.32
C SER A 80 21.93 -25.05 2.40
N THR A 81 22.72 -25.82 1.66
CA THR A 81 23.91 -25.32 0.93
C THR A 81 23.56 -24.29 -0.15
N PHE A 82 22.52 -24.54 -0.95
CA PHE A 82 22.15 -23.70 -2.09
C PHE A 82 20.83 -22.93 -1.92
N ASN A 83 19.98 -23.34 -0.98
CA ASN A 83 18.64 -22.75 -0.81
C ASN A 83 18.68 -21.24 -0.53
N TRP A 84 19.66 -20.77 0.24
CA TRP A 84 19.78 -19.34 0.55
C TRP A 84 20.03 -18.48 -0.70
N ILE A 85 20.69 -19.02 -1.73
CA ILE A 85 20.96 -18.30 -2.99
C ILE A 85 19.66 -18.04 -3.77
N TYR A 86 18.66 -18.90 -3.60
CA TYR A 86 17.34 -18.70 -4.19
C TYR A 86 16.46 -17.78 -3.35
N PHE A 87 16.30 -18.10 -2.05
CA PHE A 87 15.34 -17.41 -1.20
C PHE A 87 15.78 -15.97 -0.85
N VAL A 88 17.06 -15.71 -0.57
CA VAL A 88 17.48 -14.36 -0.15
C VAL A 88 17.24 -13.32 -1.26
N PRO A 89 17.68 -13.51 -2.52
CA PRO A 89 17.39 -12.56 -3.58
C PRO A 89 15.90 -12.46 -3.89
N LEU A 90 15.16 -13.58 -3.85
CA LEU A 90 13.71 -13.59 -4.08
C LEU A 90 12.96 -12.73 -3.07
N ILE A 91 13.29 -12.87 -1.78
CA ILE A 91 12.67 -12.08 -0.72
C ILE A 91 13.07 -10.61 -0.85
N VAL A 92 14.36 -10.30 -1.00
CA VAL A 92 14.84 -8.91 -1.08
C VAL A 92 14.24 -8.18 -2.28
N LEU A 93 14.34 -8.76 -3.48
CA LEU A 93 13.86 -8.12 -4.71
C LEU A 93 12.33 -8.13 -4.78
N GLY A 94 11.70 -9.26 -4.45
CA GLY A 94 10.25 -9.42 -4.53
C GLY A 94 9.50 -8.53 -3.54
N SER A 95 9.95 -8.50 -2.29
CA SER A 95 9.30 -7.69 -1.26
C SER A 95 9.53 -6.19 -1.49
N PHE A 96 10.73 -5.77 -1.90
CA PHE A 96 11.00 -4.38 -2.26
C PHE A 96 10.11 -3.95 -3.43
N PHE A 97 9.96 -4.81 -4.44
CA PHE A 97 9.06 -4.55 -5.56
C PHE A 97 7.60 -4.43 -5.11
N MET A 98 7.08 -5.38 -4.32
CA MET A 98 5.70 -5.34 -3.86
C MET A 98 5.39 -4.13 -2.98
N LEU A 99 6.28 -3.81 -2.03
CA LEU A 99 6.11 -2.63 -1.17
C LEU A 99 6.08 -1.35 -2.00
N ASN A 100 7.01 -1.18 -2.94
CA ASN A 100 7.03 -0.01 -3.80
C ASN A 100 5.84 0.07 -4.75
N LEU A 101 5.33 -1.06 -5.24
CA LEU A 101 4.13 -1.10 -6.07
C LEU A 101 2.92 -0.64 -5.27
N VAL A 102 2.73 -1.18 -4.06
CA VAL A 102 1.61 -0.80 -3.18
C VAL A 102 1.70 0.69 -2.81
N LEU A 103 2.87 1.16 -2.39
CA LEU A 103 3.09 2.58 -2.08
C LEU A 103 2.88 3.48 -3.31
N GLY A 104 3.33 3.05 -4.49
CA GLY A 104 3.17 3.78 -5.74
C GLY A 104 1.70 3.94 -6.13
N VAL A 105 0.91 2.87 -6.04
CA VAL A 105 -0.53 2.90 -6.32
C VAL A 105 -1.26 3.77 -5.30
N LEU A 106 -1.01 3.59 -4.00
CA LEU A 106 -1.64 4.39 -2.94
C LEU A 106 -1.28 5.87 -3.07
N SER A 107 -0.01 6.18 -3.36
CA SER A 107 0.45 7.56 -3.58
C SER A 107 -0.22 8.17 -4.81
N GLY A 108 -0.40 7.41 -5.89
CA GLY A 108 -1.09 7.88 -7.10
C GLY A 108 -2.57 8.19 -6.84
N GLU A 109 -3.27 7.29 -6.15
CA GLU A 109 -4.67 7.48 -5.78
C GLU A 109 -4.85 8.66 -4.81
N PHE A 110 -3.97 8.80 -3.81
CA PHE A 110 -4.01 9.95 -2.90
C PHE A 110 -3.67 11.26 -3.58
N ALA A 111 -2.73 11.28 -4.52
CA ALA A 111 -2.42 12.48 -5.30
C ALA A 111 -3.63 12.91 -6.14
N LYS A 112 -4.27 11.97 -6.84
CA LYS A 112 -5.48 12.22 -7.63
C LYS A 112 -6.65 12.71 -6.77
N GLU A 113 -6.84 12.13 -5.58
CA GLU A 113 -7.91 12.55 -4.69
C GLU A 113 -7.63 13.94 -4.09
N ARG A 114 -6.37 14.21 -3.71
CA ARG A 114 -5.94 15.52 -3.24
C ARG A 114 -6.14 16.60 -4.30
N GLU A 115 -5.77 16.34 -5.55
CA GLU A 115 -5.95 17.27 -6.67
C GLU A 115 -7.43 17.63 -6.88
N LYS A 116 -8.35 16.66 -6.81
CA LYS A 116 -9.79 16.93 -6.88
C LYS A 116 -10.27 17.83 -5.74
N VAL A 117 -9.79 17.59 -4.52
CA VAL A 117 -10.15 18.40 -3.34
C VAL A 117 -9.64 19.82 -3.51
N GLU A 118 -8.39 20.00 -3.95
CA GLU A 118 -7.79 21.31 -4.19
C GLU A 118 -8.55 22.09 -5.27
N ASN A 119 -8.84 21.47 -6.42
CA ASN A 119 -9.64 22.08 -7.49
C ASN A 119 -11.05 22.50 -7.02
N ARG A 120 -11.70 21.66 -6.20
CA ARG A 120 -13.02 21.99 -5.63
C ARG A 120 -12.94 23.17 -4.67
N GLN A 121 -11.89 23.24 -3.85
CA GLN A 121 -11.66 24.37 -2.95
C GLN A 121 -11.38 25.66 -3.71
N GLU A 122 -10.55 25.61 -4.77
CA GLU A 122 -10.28 26.77 -5.62
C GLU A 122 -11.54 27.29 -6.31
N PHE A 123 -12.37 26.40 -6.85
CA PHE A 123 -13.64 26.78 -7.45
C PHE A 123 -14.58 27.47 -6.45
N LEU A 124 -14.67 26.96 -5.22
CA LEU A 124 -15.50 27.58 -4.17
C LEU A 124 -14.95 28.94 -3.74
N LYS A 125 -13.62 29.08 -3.62
CA LYS A 125 -12.98 30.37 -3.32
C LYS A 125 -13.25 31.39 -4.42
N LEU A 126 -13.10 31.01 -5.69
CA LEU A 126 -13.36 31.88 -6.84
C LEU A 126 -14.82 32.35 -6.87
N ARG A 127 -15.78 31.43 -6.65
CA ARG A 127 -17.21 31.78 -6.59
C ARG A 127 -17.51 32.75 -5.45
N ARG A 128 -16.89 32.56 -4.29
CA ARG A 128 -17.07 33.47 -3.15
C ARG A 128 -16.51 34.86 -3.44
N GLN A 129 -15.35 34.93 -4.10
CA GLN A 129 -14.75 36.20 -4.50
C GLN A 129 -15.60 36.95 -5.52
N GLN A 130 -16.11 36.26 -6.54
CA GLN A 130 -17.04 36.85 -7.52
C GLN A 130 -18.35 37.35 -6.87
N GLN A 131 -18.86 36.62 -5.87
CA GLN A 131 -20.05 37.05 -5.14
C GLN A 131 -19.79 38.33 -4.34
N LEU A 132 -18.67 38.38 -3.62
CA LEU A 132 -18.26 39.57 -2.87
C LEU A 132 -18.02 40.78 -3.78
N GLU A 133 -17.42 40.57 -4.95
CA GLU A 133 -17.20 41.63 -5.93
C GLU A 133 -18.53 42.19 -6.48
N LYS A 134 -19.51 41.32 -6.78
CA LYS A 134 -20.85 41.75 -7.18
C LYS A 134 -21.59 42.51 -6.08
N GLU A 135 -21.52 42.02 -4.85
CA GLU A 135 -22.12 42.68 -3.69
C GLU A 135 -21.49 44.06 -3.45
N LEU A 136 -20.16 44.15 -3.51
CA LEU A 136 -19.42 45.41 -3.38
C LEU A 136 -19.79 46.41 -4.49
N ASN A 137 -19.79 45.99 -5.75
CA ASN A 137 -20.18 46.85 -6.87
C ASN A 137 -21.62 47.34 -6.73
N GLY A 138 -22.52 46.49 -6.25
CA GLY A 138 -23.89 46.89 -5.93
C GLY A 138 -23.92 47.96 -4.84
N TYR A 139 -23.19 47.78 -3.72
CA TYR A 139 -23.14 48.78 -2.66
C TYR A 139 -22.60 50.13 -3.15
N VAL A 140 -21.56 50.13 -3.99
CA VAL A 140 -21.01 51.37 -4.60
C VAL A 140 -22.07 52.07 -5.46
N GLU A 141 -22.80 51.34 -6.30
CA GLU A 141 -23.86 51.91 -7.14
C GLU A 141 -24.97 52.56 -6.29
N TRP A 142 -25.39 51.89 -5.20
CA TRP A 142 -26.37 52.45 -4.26
C TRP A 142 -25.86 53.72 -3.57
N ILE A 143 -24.57 53.77 -3.19
CA ILE A 143 -23.96 54.95 -2.57
C ILE A 143 -23.91 56.12 -3.55
N CYS A 144 -23.38 55.93 -4.76
CA CYS A 144 -23.30 56.98 -5.77
C CYS A 144 -24.69 57.53 -6.11
N LYS A 145 -25.70 56.66 -6.20
CA LYS A 145 -27.07 57.10 -6.48
C LYS A 145 -27.68 57.90 -5.33
N ALA A 146 -27.41 57.53 -4.08
CA ALA A 146 -27.85 58.31 -2.93
C ALA A 146 -27.17 59.69 -2.91
N GLU A 147 -25.87 59.73 -3.24
CA GLU A 147 -25.09 60.96 -3.36
C GLU A 147 -25.66 61.91 -4.42
N GLU A 148 -25.96 61.40 -5.62
CA GLU A 148 -26.60 62.16 -6.70
C GLU A 148 -27.95 62.77 -6.27
N VAL A 149 -28.77 62.01 -5.53
CA VAL A 149 -30.07 62.48 -5.03
C VAL A 149 -29.90 63.60 -3.99
N ILE A 150 -28.95 63.46 -3.06
CA ILE A 150 -28.64 64.49 -2.05
C ILE A 150 -28.11 65.77 -2.71
N LEU A 151 -27.24 65.62 -3.71
CA LEU A 151 -26.71 66.73 -4.51
C LEU A 151 -27.79 67.40 -5.35
N ALA A 152 -28.89 66.73 -5.69
CA ALA A 152 -30.01 67.30 -6.43
C ALA A 152 -31.07 67.98 -5.54
N GLU A 153 -31.03 67.77 -4.22
CA GLU A 153 -31.99 68.38 -3.29
C GLU A 153 -31.77 69.91 -3.19
N GLU A 154 -32.84 70.70 -3.12
CA GLU A 154 -32.72 72.18 -3.06
C GLU A 154 -32.22 72.68 -1.69
N ARG A 155 -32.23 71.81 -0.67
CA ARG A 155 -31.93 72.17 0.73
C ARG A 155 -30.46 71.97 1.12
N THR A 156 -29.66 71.32 0.26
CA THR A 156 -28.22 71.12 0.48
C THR A 156 -27.46 72.41 0.21
N THR A 157 -26.65 72.83 1.19
CA THR A 157 -25.83 74.05 1.10
C THR A 157 -24.64 73.86 0.13
N GLU A 158 -24.09 74.95 -0.42
CA GLU A 158 -22.95 74.86 -1.35
C GLU A 158 -21.70 74.24 -0.70
N GLU A 159 -21.46 74.51 0.59
CA GLU A 159 -20.35 73.93 1.35
C GLU A 159 -20.52 72.41 1.53
N GLU A 160 -21.74 71.93 1.81
CA GLU A 160 -22.04 70.50 1.91
C GLU A 160 -21.92 69.80 0.55
N ARG A 161 -22.36 70.45 -0.55
CA ARG A 161 -22.18 69.92 -1.91
C ARG A 161 -20.71 69.74 -2.27
N LEU A 162 -19.87 70.71 -1.92
CA LEU A 162 -18.42 70.66 -2.17
C LEU A 162 -17.74 69.54 -1.40
N HIS A 163 -18.14 69.30 -0.14
CA HIS A 163 -17.61 68.21 0.68
C HIS A 163 -18.03 66.81 0.23
N ILE A 164 -19.19 66.68 -0.42
CA ILE A 164 -19.68 65.40 -0.92
C ILE A 164 -18.93 64.99 -2.20
N MET A 165 -18.53 65.96 -3.03
CA MET A 165 -17.86 65.73 -4.33
C MET A 165 -16.32 65.57 -4.25
N GLU A 166 -15.71 65.80 -3.09
CA GLU A 166 -14.26 65.69 -2.84
C GLU A 166 -13.85 64.25 -2.46
#